data_AF-A0A1G8DQV4-F1
#
_entry.id   AF-A0A1G8DQV4-F1
#
_cell.length_a   1.000
_cell.length_b   1.000
_cell.length_c   1.000
_cell.angle_alpha   90.00
_cell.angle_beta   90.00
_cell.angle_gamma   90.00
#
_symmetry.space_group_name_H-M   'P 1'
#
loop_
_entity.id
_entity.type
_entity.pdbx_description
1 polymer ?
#
loop_
_entity_poly.entity_id
_entity_poly.type
_entity_poly.pdbx_seq_one_letter_code
_entity_poly.pdbx_strand_id
1 'polypeptide(L)'
;GKPLTVYGTGKQTRSFCYVGDLVRGILALASLKGELGPVNLGNPQEITVLELAEIVGELTGVEVNLEYSDLPTDDPTQRKPDISRARELLGWEPQVNLRDGLLKTIEWYAASSALTTDAV
;
A
#
# COMPACT_ATOMS: atom_id res chain seq x y z
N GLY A 1 -8.69 17.41 12.40
CA GLY A 1 -9.33 16.20 11.84
C GLY A 1 -9.98 15.38 12.93
N LYS A 2 -10.62 14.25 12.60
CA LYS A 2 -11.02 13.23 13.57
C LYS A 2 -9.79 12.36 13.93
N PRO A 3 -9.76 11.69 15.10
CA PRO A 3 -8.73 10.70 15.42
C PRO A 3 -8.67 9.59 14.36
N LEU A 4 -7.46 9.05 14.14
CA LEU A 4 -7.22 7.88 13.30
C LEU A 4 -7.26 6.62 14.18
N THR A 5 -8.20 5.73 13.90
CA THR A 5 -8.32 4.46 14.61
C THR A 5 -7.25 3.47 14.14
N VAL A 6 -6.44 2.97 15.07
CA VAL A 6 -5.50 1.86 14.88
C VAL A 6 -6.08 0.61 15.55
N TYR A 7 -6.33 -0.42 14.75
CA TYR A 7 -6.74 -1.72 15.27
C TYR A 7 -5.52 -2.50 15.77
N GLY A 8 -5.58 -3.02 17.00
CA GLY A 8 -4.46 -3.65 17.68
C GLY A 8 -3.42 -2.65 18.20
N THR A 9 -2.17 -3.10 18.34
CA THR A 9 -1.08 -2.27 18.87
C THR A 9 -0.44 -1.36 17.83
N GLY A 10 -0.79 -1.53 16.55
CA GLY A 10 -0.17 -0.86 15.41
C GLY A 10 1.20 -1.42 15.01
N LYS A 11 1.75 -2.39 15.77
CA LYS A 11 3.04 -3.06 15.47
C LYS A 11 2.94 -4.16 14.41
N GLN A 12 1.73 -4.54 14.02
CA GLN A 12 1.53 -5.46 12.90
C GLN A 12 2.09 -4.84 11.61
N THR A 13 2.71 -5.67 10.78
CA THR A 13 3.37 -5.21 9.57
C THR A 13 2.51 -5.39 8.34
N ARG A 14 2.67 -4.50 7.37
CA ARG A 14 2.02 -4.54 6.06
C ARG A 14 3.05 -4.21 4.99
N SER A 15 2.82 -4.76 3.81
CA SER A 15 3.55 -4.39 2.60
C SER A 15 2.63 -3.64 1.64
N PHE A 16 3.09 -2.50 1.12
CA PHE A 16 2.32 -1.66 0.21
C PHE A 16 2.99 -1.61 -1.16
N CYS A 17 2.23 -1.90 -2.21
CA CYS A 17 2.68 -1.83 -3.59
C CYS A 17 1.94 -0.68 -4.29
N TYR A 18 2.68 0.22 -4.94
CA TYR A 18 2.06 1.29 -5.70
C TYR A 18 1.30 0.72 -6.91
N VAL A 19 0.11 1.26 -7.19
CA VAL A 19 -0.79 0.73 -8.22
C VAL A 19 -0.13 0.68 -9.60
N GLY A 20 0.70 1.66 -9.95
CA GLY A 20 1.42 1.67 -11.22
C GLY A 20 2.35 0.47 -11.38
N ASP A 21 3.07 0.08 -10.31
CA ASP A 21 3.94 -1.09 -10.34
C ASP A 21 3.15 -2.40 -10.46
N LEU A 22 2.07 -2.52 -9.70
CA LEU A 22 1.19 -3.68 -9.76
C LEU A 22 0.60 -3.86 -11.17
N VAL A 23 0.12 -2.80 -11.81
CA VAL A 23 -0.41 -2.83 -13.18
C VAL A 23 0.67 -3.26 -14.17
N ARG A 24 1.91 -2.74 -14.08
CA ARG A 24 3.02 -3.21 -14.93
C ARG A 24 3.24 -4.72 -14.79
N GLY A 25 3.20 -5.24 -13.56
CA GLY A 25 3.37 -6.67 -13.28
C GLY A 25 2.24 -7.52 -13.84
N ILE A 26 0.99 -7.08 -13.69
CA ILE A 26 -0.19 -7.77 -14.23
C ILE A 26 -0.12 -7.84 -15.75
N LEU A 27 0.23 -6.73 -16.42
CA LEU A 27 0.36 -6.69 -17.88
C LEU A 27 1.50 -7.58 -18.38
N ALA A 28 2.65 -7.59 -17.68
CA ALA A 28 3.75 -8.49 -18.00
C ALA A 28 3.33 -9.95 -17.87
N LEU A 29 2.65 -10.32 -16.79
CA LEU A 29 2.14 -11.68 -16.57
C LEU A 29 1.12 -12.09 -17.65
N ALA A 30 0.19 -11.20 -17.99
CA ALA A 30 -0.83 -11.43 -19.01
C ALA A 30 -0.26 -11.60 -20.43
N SER A 31 0.97 -11.12 -20.68
CA SER A 31 1.64 -11.25 -21.98
C SER A 31 2.32 -12.60 -22.19
N LEU A 32 2.49 -13.39 -21.13
CA LEU A 32 3.12 -14.71 -21.22
C LEU A 32 2.16 -15.75 -21.81
N LYS A 33 2.75 -16.76 -22.46
CA LYS A 33 2.01 -17.89 -23.05
C LYS A 33 2.23 -19.15 -22.21
N GLY A 34 1.19 -19.99 -22.16
CA GLY A 34 1.21 -21.28 -21.46
C GLY A 34 0.60 -21.20 -20.06
N GLU A 35 0.42 -22.38 -19.44
CA GLU A 35 -0.04 -22.44 -18.05
C GLU A 35 1.10 -22.02 -17.12
N LEU A 36 0.85 -20.93 -16.39
CA LEU A 36 1.73 -20.47 -15.35
C LEU A 36 1.05 -20.72 -14.01
N GLY A 37 1.76 -21.37 -13.09
CA GLY A 37 1.34 -21.40 -11.68
C GLY A 37 1.30 -19.97 -11.09
N PRO A 38 0.81 -19.82 -9.84
CA PRO A 38 0.62 -18.51 -9.22
C PRO A 38 1.93 -17.72 -9.11
N VAL A 39 1.85 -16.41 -9.40
CA VAL A 39 2.96 -15.46 -9.30
C VAL A 39 2.53 -14.33 -8.36
N ASN A 40 3.29 -14.13 -7.29
CA ASN A 40 3.05 -13.01 -6.38
C ASN A 40 3.55 -11.71 -7.00
N LEU A 41 2.67 -10.71 -7.09
CA LEU A 41 3.02 -9.34 -7.46
C LEU A 41 2.76 -8.45 -6.24
N GLY A 42 3.81 -7.82 -5.74
CA GLY A 42 3.74 -6.94 -4.58
C GLY A 42 5.08 -6.34 -4.23
N ASN A 43 5.15 -5.69 -3.08
CA ASN A 43 6.37 -5.11 -2.56
C ASN A 43 6.87 -5.94 -1.38
N PRO A 44 8.13 -6.43 -1.35
CA PRO A 44 8.64 -7.21 -0.23
C PRO A 44 9.06 -6.33 0.96
N GLN A 45 8.97 -5.00 0.86
CA GLN A 45 9.23 -4.08 1.97
C GLN A 45 8.04 -4.04 2.92
N GLU A 46 8.32 -4.26 4.20
CA GLU A 46 7.36 -4.18 5.29
C GLU A 46 7.55 -2.90 6.10
N ILE A 47 6.44 -2.36 6.58
CA ILE A 47 6.39 -1.35 7.63
C ILE A 47 5.26 -1.68 8.61
N THR A 48 5.33 -1.14 9.81
CA THR A 48 4.24 -1.19 10.79
C THR A 48 3.10 -0.23 10.44
N VAL A 49 1.93 -0.44 11.03
CA VAL A 49 0.80 0.48 10.87
C VAL A 49 1.09 1.84 11.52
N LEU A 50 1.85 1.87 12.62
CA LEU A 50 2.27 3.13 13.25
C LEU A 50 3.21 3.93 12.34
N GLU A 51 4.23 3.30 11.77
CA GLU A 51 5.13 3.97 10.81
C GLU A 51 4.36 4.51 9.60
N LEU A 52 3.34 3.79 9.12
CA LEU A 52 2.48 4.28 8.03
C LEU A 52 1.75 5.56 8.45
N ALA A 53 1.15 5.57 9.65
CA ALA A 53 0.40 6.72 10.16
C ALA A 53 1.31 7.94 10.33
N GLU A 54 2.52 7.74 10.85
CA GLU A 54 3.54 8.79 10.98
C GLU A 54 3.93 9.38 9.62
N ILE A 55 4.25 8.54 8.63
CA ILE A 55 4.61 8.98 7.27
C ILE A 55 3.47 9.79 6.64
N VAL A 56 2.22 9.34 6.81
CA VAL A 56 1.06 10.07 6.27
C VAL A 56 0.90 11.42 6.98
N GLY A 57 1.06 11.48 8.30
CA GLY A 57 1.07 12.73 9.06
C GLY A 57 2.11 13.72 8.57
N GLU A 58 3.35 13.27 8.40
CA GLU A 58 4.45 14.06 7.85
C GLU A 58 4.14 14.60 6.46
N LEU A 59 3.69 13.74 5.54
CA LEU A 59 3.43 14.11 4.15
C LEU A 59 2.23 15.05 3.99
N THR A 60 1.27 14.99 4.92
CA THR A 60 0.09 15.88 4.92
C THR A 60 0.28 17.14 5.76
N GLY A 61 1.34 17.22 6.57
CA GLY A 61 1.56 18.31 7.52
C GLY A 61 0.54 18.34 8.65
N VAL A 62 -0.10 17.22 8.95
CA VAL A 62 -1.14 17.09 9.98
C VAL A 62 -0.64 16.24 11.13
N GLU A 63 -0.83 16.73 12.35
CA GLU A 63 -0.60 15.93 13.56
C GLU A 63 -1.64 14.79 13.64
N VAL A 64 -1.15 13.55 13.69
CA VAL A 64 -2.00 12.36 13.71
C VAL A 64 -2.35 12.01 15.14
N ASN A 65 -3.59 12.27 15.53
CA ASN A 65 -4.15 11.80 16.80
C ASN A 65 -4.61 10.35 16.64
N LEU A 66 -3.98 9.43 17.37
CA LEU A 66 -4.32 8.00 17.33
C LEU A 66 -5.30 7.63 18.42
N GLU A 67 -6.28 6.81 18.07
CA GLU A 67 -7.09 6.03 19.02
C GLU A 67 -6.94 4.55 18.71
N TYR A 68 -7.08 3.70 19.72
CA TYR A 68 -6.85 2.25 19.58
C TYR A 68 -8.15 1.47 19.73
N SER A 69 -8.27 0.39 18.96
CA SER A 69 -9.40 -0.55 19.02
C SER A 69 -8.88 -1.98 18.95
N ASP A 70 -9.72 -2.95 19.34
CA ASP A 70 -9.32 -4.36 19.33
C ASP A 70 -8.96 -4.84 17.92
N LEU A 71 -7.89 -5.63 17.80
CA LEU A 71 -7.52 -6.24 16.52
C LEU A 71 -8.55 -7.32 16.16
N PRO A 72 -9.10 -7.32 14.94
CA PRO A 72 -9.96 -8.41 14.49
C PRO A 72 -9.22 -9.76 14.58
N THR A 73 -9.90 -10.79 15.09
CA THR A 73 -9.31 -12.13 15.31
C THR A 73 -8.67 -12.73 14.04
N ASP A 74 -9.21 -12.42 12.87
CA ASP A 74 -8.78 -12.97 11.59
C ASP A 74 -7.75 -12.10 10.83
N ASP A 75 -7.25 -11.01 11.43
CA ASP A 75 -6.29 -10.14 10.76
C ASP A 75 -4.86 -10.67 10.91
N PRO A 76 -4.17 -11.06 9.81
CA PRO A 76 -2.80 -11.54 9.89
C PRO A 76 -1.85 -10.46 10.40
N THR A 77 -0.94 -10.85 11.28
CA THR A 77 0.03 -9.95 11.91
C THR A 77 1.22 -9.62 11.02
N GLN A 78 1.48 -10.43 9.98
CA GLN A 78 2.54 -10.23 8.99
C GLN A 78 2.02 -10.45 7.57
N ARG A 79 2.37 -9.55 6.64
CA ARG A 79 2.08 -9.70 5.20
C ARG A 79 3.26 -9.20 4.37
N LYS A 80 4.10 -10.14 3.91
CA LYS A 80 5.26 -9.90 3.04
C LYS A 80 5.26 -10.87 1.86
N PRO A 81 5.06 -10.40 0.62
CA PRO A 81 5.08 -11.27 -0.54
C PRO A 81 6.53 -11.69 -0.87
N ASP A 82 6.74 -12.98 -1.11
CA ASP A 82 7.91 -13.46 -1.83
C ASP A 82 7.69 -13.27 -3.34
N ILE A 83 8.49 -12.40 -3.96
CA ILE A 83 8.40 -12.02 -5.36
C ILE A 83 9.52 -12.63 -6.23
N SER A 84 10.26 -13.62 -5.72
CA SER A 84 11.38 -14.25 -6.45
C SER A 84 10.93 -14.77 -7.82
N ARG A 85 9.77 -15.43 -7.88
CA ARG A 85 9.18 -15.92 -9.12
C ARG A 85 8.84 -14.79 -10.12
N ALA A 86 8.37 -13.64 -9.64
CA ALA A 86 8.07 -12.51 -10.52
C ALA A 86 9.35 -11.91 -11.12
N ARG A 87 10.43 -11.82 -10.33
CA ARG A 87 11.74 -11.38 -10.82
C ARG A 87 12.29 -12.34 -11.88
N GLU A 88 12.24 -13.65 -11.62
CA GLU A 88 12.77 -14.68 -12.53
C GLU A 88 11.96 -14.77 -13.84
N LEU A 89 10.63 -14.80 -13.75
CA LEU A 89 9.78 -15.01 -14.92
C LEU A 89 9.54 -13.75 -15.74
N LEU A 90 9.43 -12.59 -15.08
CA LEU A 90 8.98 -11.35 -15.71
C LEU A 90 10.08 -10.29 -15.80
N GLY A 91 11.22 -10.47 -15.11
CA GLY A 91 12.17 -9.38 -14.88
C GLY A 91 11.52 -8.20 -14.13
N TRP A 92 10.46 -8.48 -13.36
CA TRP A 92 9.64 -7.46 -12.72
C TRP A 92 9.95 -7.33 -11.24
N GLU A 93 9.99 -6.08 -10.77
CA GLU A 93 9.93 -5.69 -9.37
C GLU A 93 9.30 -4.29 -9.23
N PRO A 94 8.72 -3.95 -8.07
CA PRO A 94 8.20 -2.60 -7.84
C PRO A 94 9.33 -1.57 -7.80
N GLN A 95 9.07 -0.39 -8.34
CA GLN A 95 10.07 0.67 -8.50
C GLN A 95 9.72 1.92 -7.69
N VAL A 96 8.46 2.07 -7.29
CA VAL A 96 7.99 3.21 -6.49
C VAL A 96 8.10 2.86 -5.01
N ASN A 97 8.91 3.62 -4.28
CA ASN A 97 8.99 3.46 -2.82
C ASN A 97 7.69 3.97 -2.16
N LEU A 98 7.50 3.58 -0.89
CA LEU A 98 6.27 3.91 -0.15
C LEU A 98 5.97 5.42 -0.10
N ARG A 99 6.98 6.25 0.23
CA ARG A 99 6.77 7.70 0.39
C ARG A 99 6.34 8.35 -0.91
N ASP A 100 6.98 8.02 -2.04
CA ASP A 100 6.62 8.55 -3.35
C ASP A 100 5.22 8.08 -3.79
N GLY A 101 4.88 6.82 -3.51
CA GLY A 101 3.55 6.28 -3.76
C GLY A 101 2.47 6.99 -2.93
N LEU A 102 2.74 7.25 -1.65
CA LEU A 102 1.84 7.97 -0.74
C LEU A 102 1.67 9.43 -1.17
N LEU A 103 2.76 10.13 -1.52
CA LEU A 103 2.68 11.52 -1.98
C LEU A 103 1.77 11.65 -3.20
N LYS A 104 1.98 10.80 -4.22
CA LYS A 104 1.11 10.74 -5.41
C LYS A 104 -0.35 10.44 -5.06
N THR A 105 -0.56 9.58 -4.08
CA THR A 105 -1.91 9.20 -3.62
C THR A 105 -2.59 10.37 -2.91
N ILE A 106 -1.86 11.08 -2.03
CA ILE A 106 -2.34 12.26 -1.31
C ILE A 106 -2.69 13.38 -2.31
N GLU A 107 -1.80 13.66 -3.27
CA GLU A 107 -2.04 14.64 -4.35
C GLU A 107 -3.31 14.32 -5.14
N TRP A 108 -3.48 13.04 -5.52
CA TRP A 108 -4.67 12.57 -6.22
C TRP A 108 -5.94 12.76 -5.38
N TYR A 109 -5.91 12.42 -4.08
CA TYR A 109 -7.03 12.66 -3.17
C TYR A 109 -7.36 14.14 -3.03
N ALA A 110 -6.35 15.01 -2.88
CA ALA A 110 -6.54 16.45 -2.76
C ALA A 110 -7.21 17.03 -4.02
N ALA A 111 -6.72 16.66 -5.21
CA ALA A 111 -7.30 17.08 -6.49
C ALA A 111 -8.73 16.52 -6.70
N SER A 112 -8.98 15.28 -6.27
CA SER A 112 -10.29 14.63 -6.44
C SER A 112 -11.33 15.14 -5.44
N SER A 113 -10.91 15.54 -4.23
CA SER A 113 -11.80 16.12 -3.22
C SER A 113 -12.29 17.52 -3.58
N ALA A 114 -11.48 18.27 -4.35
CA ALA A 114 -11.90 19.56 -4.90
C ALA A 114 -13.03 19.43 -5.93
N LEU A 115 -13.22 18.25 -6.55
CA LEU A 115 -14.27 18.00 -7.54
C LEU A 115 -15.63 17.63 -6.91
N THR A 116 -15.67 17.26 -5.63
CA THR A 116 -16.92 16.82 -4.96
C THR A 116 -17.63 17.95 -4.21
N THR A 117 -17.08 19.17 -4.19
CA THR A 117 -17.70 20.31 -3.48
C THR A 117 -18.69 21.09 -4.36
N ASP A 118 -18.75 20.79 -5.67
CA ASP A 118 -19.65 21.45 -6.63
C ASP A 118 -20.84 20.58 -7.09
N ALA A 119 -21.06 19.42 -6.47
CA ALA A 119 -22.24 18.59 -6.73
C ALA A 119 -23.19 18.64 -5.53
N VAL A 120 -24.21 19.50 -5.69
CA VAL A 120 -25.41 19.74 -4.88
C VAL A 120 -26.00 18.48 -4.23
#